data_AF-A0A1F4WJ59-F1
#
_entry.id   AF-A0A1F4WJ59-F1
#
_cell.length_a   1.000
_cell.length_b   1.000
_cell.length_c   1.000
_cell.angle_alpha   90.00
_cell.angle_beta   90.00
_cell.angle_gamma   90.00
#
_symmetry.space_group_name_H-M   'P 1'
#
loop_
_entity.id
_entity.type
_entity.pdbx_description
1 polymer ?
#
loop_
_entity_poly.entity_id
_entity_poly.type
_entity_poly.pdbx_seq_one_letter_code
_entity_poly.pdbx_strand_id
1 'polypeptide(L)'
;MFSRILVKLVDQSITPAILLISTRLISVVAVSRIFDIQFRISGGGFTFNSPEDYLLVNSYSTFVMIVVLTVGLLYILLKSYLFHESHITPSMTAKLFTLRLSSFIQSSFDLYSQGSIWLSYSYLISLVTGFMYMFKLMYPWVFFASITLTLISTVLLILDVESELQMRKSGEAAYDDTAEFLEDRRESHLI
;
A
#
# COMPACT_ATOMS: atom_id res chain seq x y z
N MET A 1 25.05 10.88 10.12
CA MET A 1 23.73 11.55 10.03
C MET A 1 22.86 10.72 9.12
N PHE A 2 21.95 9.92 9.66
CA PHE A 2 20.95 9.24 8.81
C PHE A 2 20.12 10.32 8.10
N SER A 3 19.99 10.21 6.77
CA SER A 3 19.17 11.13 5.98
C SER A 3 17.74 11.12 6.55
N ARG A 4 17.13 12.30 6.72
CA ARG A 4 15.75 12.45 7.23
C ARG A 4 14.74 11.60 6.46
N ILE A 5 15.03 11.32 5.18
CA ILE A 5 14.23 10.45 4.31
C ILE A 5 14.24 9.00 4.81
N LEU A 6 15.39 8.47 5.21
CA LEU A 6 15.47 7.07 5.67
C LEU A 6 14.67 6.87 6.96
N VAL A 7 14.76 7.82 7.90
CA VAL A 7 13.98 7.77 9.15
C VAL A 7 12.49 7.77 8.83
N LYS A 8 12.05 8.57 7.86
CA LYS A 8 10.65 8.63 7.44
C LYS A 8 10.16 7.33 6.80
N LEU A 9 10.98 6.70 5.94
CA LEU A 9 10.64 5.42 5.31
C LEU A 9 10.58 4.28 6.33
N VAL A 10 11.46 4.30 7.33
CA VAL A 10 11.40 3.34 8.45
C VAL A 10 10.12 3.53 9.26
N ASP A 11 9.74 4.78 9.57
CA ASP A 11 8.50 5.05 10.30
C ASP A 11 7.26 4.56 9.54
N GLN A 12 7.23 4.79 8.23
CA GLN A 12 6.15 4.31 7.35
C GLN A 12 6.09 2.78 7.24
N SER A 13 7.21 2.07 7.37
CA SER A 13 7.25 0.59 7.28
C SER A 13 6.86 -0.12 8.56
N ILE A 14 6.92 0.55 9.71
CA ILE A 14 6.47 -0.01 10.99
C ILE A 14 4.98 -0.39 10.95
N THR A 15 4.16 0.45 10.32
CA THR A 15 2.69 0.24 10.26
C THR A 15 2.32 -1.10 9.60
N PRO A 16 2.71 -1.40 8.33
CA PRO A 16 2.41 -2.68 7.72
C PRO A 16 3.06 -3.86 8.47
N ALA A 17 4.25 -3.68 9.05
CA ALA A 17 4.91 -4.74 9.82
C ALA A 17 4.10 -5.17 11.06
N ILE A 18 3.69 -4.20 11.89
CA ILE A 18 2.88 -4.48 13.09
C ILE A 18 1.54 -5.07 12.69
N LEU A 19 0.91 -4.53 11.65
CA LEU A 19 -0.38 -5.02 11.15
C LEU A 19 -0.27 -6.48 10.70
N LEU A 20 0.77 -6.84 9.96
CA LEU A 20 0.99 -8.21 9.49
C LEU A 20 1.23 -9.19 10.63
N ILE A 21 2.08 -8.84 11.61
CA ILE A 21 2.34 -9.69 12.78
C ILE A 21 1.06 -9.90 13.57
N SER A 22 0.32 -8.80 13.84
CA SER A 22 -0.93 -8.86 14.59
C SER A 22 -1.97 -9.70 13.85
N THR A 23 -2.12 -9.46 12.55
CA THR A 23 -3.03 -10.23 11.68
C THR A 23 -2.67 -11.70 11.72
N ARG A 24 -1.38 -12.05 11.66
CA ARG A 24 -0.94 -13.43 11.69
C ARG A 24 -1.29 -14.13 13.00
N LEU A 25 -1.01 -13.50 14.14
CA LEU A 25 -1.30 -14.07 15.44
C LEU A 25 -2.81 -14.25 15.64
N ILE A 26 -3.59 -13.22 15.31
CA ILE A 26 -5.05 -13.24 15.43
C ILE A 26 -5.64 -14.29 14.49
N SER A 27 -5.20 -14.35 13.24
CA SER A 27 -5.77 -15.26 12.25
C SER A 27 -5.42 -16.72 12.52
N VAL A 28 -4.22 -17.03 13.02
CA VAL A 28 -3.88 -18.39 13.48
C VAL A 28 -4.84 -18.83 14.58
N VAL A 29 -5.03 -18.00 15.61
CA VAL A 29 -5.93 -18.32 16.73
C VAL A 29 -7.38 -18.43 16.24
N ALA A 30 -7.85 -17.48 15.42
CA ALA A 30 -9.22 -17.45 14.91
C ALA A 30 -9.54 -18.66 14.04
N VAL A 31 -8.67 -19.00 13.09
CA VAL A 31 -8.85 -20.17 12.22
C VAL A 31 -8.83 -21.46 13.05
N SER A 32 -7.89 -21.61 13.98
CA SER A 32 -7.88 -22.79 14.86
C SER A 32 -9.16 -22.94 15.66
N ARG A 33 -9.77 -21.84 16.13
CA ARG A 33 -11.05 -21.87 16.85
C ARG A 33 -12.25 -22.18 15.95
N ILE A 34 -12.28 -21.65 14.73
CA ILE A 34 -13.40 -21.88 13.78
C ILE A 34 -13.45 -23.33 13.33
N PHE A 35 -12.29 -23.97 13.13
CA PHE A 35 -12.19 -25.35 12.65
C PHE A 35 -12.00 -26.39 13.77
N ASP A 36 -12.12 -25.98 15.04
CA ASP A 36 -11.93 -26.81 16.24
C ASP A 36 -10.57 -27.57 16.27
N ILE A 37 -9.52 -26.90 15.78
CA ILE A 37 -8.17 -27.45 15.69
C ILE A 37 -7.42 -27.17 16.99
N GLN A 38 -6.97 -28.23 17.66
CA GLN A 38 -6.14 -28.13 18.85
C GLN A 38 -4.71 -27.76 18.48
N PHE A 39 -4.20 -26.68 19.10
CA PHE A 39 -2.81 -26.27 18.98
C PHE A 39 -2.15 -26.14 20.36
N ARG A 40 -0.83 -26.28 20.39
CA ARG A 40 -0.01 -26.00 21.57
C ARG A 40 1.00 -24.91 21.24
N ILE A 41 1.36 -24.10 22.22
CA ILE A 41 2.41 -23.10 22.08
C ILE A 41 3.69 -23.72 22.65
N SER A 42 4.67 -23.93 21.78
CA SER A 42 6.01 -24.44 22.13
C SER A 42 7.06 -23.34 21.91
N GLY A 43 8.31 -23.59 22.30
CA GLY A 43 9.42 -22.63 22.07
C GLY A 43 9.67 -22.29 20.60
N GLY A 44 9.22 -23.15 19.67
CA GLY A 44 9.24 -22.90 18.23
C GLY A 44 7.97 -22.23 17.65
N GLY A 45 7.01 -21.87 18.50
CA GLY A 45 5.72 -21.28 18.09
C GLY A 45 4.54 -22.26 18.18
N PHE A 46 3.56 -22.08 17.30
CA PHE A 46 2.34 -22.89 17.25
C PHE A 46 2.62 -24.28 16.68
N THR A 47 2.34 -25.32 17.46
CA THR A 47 2.44 -26.72 17.04
C THR A 47 1.05 -27.35 16.94
N PHE A 48 0.86 -28.17 15.91
CA PHE A 48 -0.40 -28.85 15.61
C PHE A 48 -0.19 -30.36 15.65
N ASN A 49 -1.24 -31.10 15.96
CA ASN A 49 -1.17 -32.56 16.11
C ASN A 49 -1.10 -33.30 14.77
N SER A 50 -1.67 -32.72 13.71
CA SER A 50 -1.67 -33.27 12.36
C SER A 50 -0.98 -32.34 11.35
N PRO A 51 -0.27 -32.88 10.35
CA PRO A 51 0.21 -32.10 9.20
C PRO A 51 -0.91 -31.38 8.44
N GLU A 52 -2.10 -31.99 8.40
CA GLU A 52 -3.28 -31.42 7.72
C GLU A 52 -3.78 -30.17 8.45
N ASP A 53 -3.83 -30.22 9.78
CA ASP A 53 -4.21 -29.08 10.64
C ASP A 53 -3.24 -27.92 10.46
N TYR A 54 -1.93 -28.22 10.44
CA TYR A 54 -0.91 -27.21 10.17
C TYR A 54 -1.14 -26.58 8.80
N LEU A 55 -1.31 -27.40 7.76
CA LEU A 55 -1.50 -26.93 6.38
C LEU A 55 -2.71 -26.02 6.25
N LEU A 56 -3.83 -26.39 6.87
CA LEU A 56 -5.06 -25.61 6.87
C LEU A 56 -4.84 -24.27 7.59
N VAL A 57 -4.43 -24.30 8.86
CA VAL A 57 -4.28 -23.08 9.66
C VAL A 57 -3.27 -22.13 9.03
N ASN A 58 -2.13 -22.67 8.58
CA ASN A 58 -1.08 -21.89 7.95
C ASN A 58 -1.53 -21.24 6.63
N SER A 59 -2.29 -21.97 5.80
CA SER A 59 -2.79 -21.46 4.53
C SER A 59 -3.81 -20.34 4.72
N TYR A 60 -4.83 -20.55 5.56
CA TYR A 60 -5.87 -19.55 5.80
C TYR A 60 -5.34 -18.32 6.55
N SER A 61 -4.50 -18.51 7.56
CA SER A 61 -3.90 -17.38 8.28
C SER A 61 -3.00 -16.53 7.38
N THR A 62 -2.27 -17.14 6.44
CA THR A 62 -1.50 -16.40 5.43
C THR A 62 -2.40 -15.72 4.41
N PHE A 63 -3.48 -16.37 3.98
CA PHE A 63 -4.46 -15.75 3.10
C PHE A 63 -5.06 -14.48 3.70
N VAL A 64 -5.41 -14.50 4.99
CA VAL A 64 -5.88 -13.29 5.70
C VAL A 64 -4.81 -12.19 5.69
N MET A 65 -3.52 -12.50 5.86
CA MET A 65 -2.45 -11.51 5.75
C MET A 65 -2.38 -10.87 4.36
N ILE A 66 -2.52 -11.68 3.29
CA ILE A 66 -2.55 -11.19 1.92
C ILE A 66 -3.72 -10.23 1.73
N VAL A 67 -4.93 -10.62 2.16
CA VAL A 67 -6.13 -9.77 2.09
C VAL A 67 -5.91 -8.44 2.82
N VAL A 68 -5.35 -8.48 4.03
CA VAL A 68 -5.08 -7.26 4.81
C VAL A 68 -4.07 -6.34 4.10
N LEU A 69 -3.02 -6.90 3.50
CA LEU A 69 -2.08 -6.10 2.68
C LEU A 69 -2.75 -5.49 1.46
N THR A 70 -3.55 -6.27 0.73
CA THR A 70 -4.29 -5.77 -0.43
C THR A 70 -5.26 -4.67 -0.04
N VAL A 71 -6.00 -4.83 1.06
CA VAL A 71 -6.91 -3.79 1.56
C VAL A 71 -6.15 -2.53 1.98
N GLY A 72 -5.00 -2.67 2.64
CA GLY A 72 -4.17 -1.51 2.98
C GLY A 72 -3.57 -0.80 1.77
N LEU A 73 -3.17 -1.54 0.73
CA LEU A 73 -2.77 -0.98 -0.56
C LEU A 73 -3.94 -0.25 -1.24
N LEU A 74 -5.11 -0.88 -1.31
CA LEU A 74 -6.31 -0.25 -1.86
C LEU A 74 -6.70 1.01 -1.09
N TYR A 75 -6.55 1.01 0.23
CA TYR A 75 -6.77 2.22 1.04
C TYR A 75 -5.84 3.36 0.63
N ILE A 76 -4.55 3.08 0.41
CA ILE A 76 -3.58 4.10 -0.05
C ILE A 76 -3.94 4.58 -1.46
N LEU A 77 -4.28 3.67 -2.38
CA LEU A 77 -4.68 4.01 -3.75
C LEU A 77 -5.97 4.83 -3.80
N LEU A 78 -6.99 4.46 -3.02
CA LEU A 78 -8.23 5.22 -2.91
C LEU A 78 -7.98 6.60 -2.31
N LYS A 79 -7.09 6.68 -1.31
CA LYS A 79 -6.68 7.96 -0.74
C LYS A 79 -5.94 8.81 -1.78
N SER A 80 -5.14 8.20 -2.66
CA SER A 80 -4.47 8.85 -3.79
C SER A 80 -5.51 9.47 -4.70
N TYR A 81 -6.35 8.61 -5.30
CA TYR A 81 -7.37 8.99 -6.25
C TYR A 81 -8.34 10.08 -5.75
N LEU A 82 -8.70 10.08 -4.46
CA LEU A 82 -9.66 11.05 -3.90
C LEU A 82 -9.02 12.35 -3.39
N PHE A 83 -7.72 12.37 -3.07
CA PHE A 83 -7.09 13.48 -2.31
C PHE A 83 -5.79 14.02 -2.92
N HIS A 84 -5.55 13.87 -4.23
CA HIS A 84 -4.44 14.58 -4.88
C HIS A 84 -4.61 16.10 -4.81
N GLU A 85 -3.52 16.83 -4.51
CA GLU A 85 -3.46 18.30 -4.62
C GLU A 85 -3.89 18.82 -6.01
N SER A 86 -3.76 17.99 -7.06
CA SER A 86 -4.19 18.30 -8.43
C SER A 86 -5.72 18.34 -8.61
N HIS A 87 -6.49 17.66 -7.75
CA HIS A 87 -7.94 17.54 -7.84
C HIS A 87 -8.69 18.30 -6.75
N ILE A 88 -8.00 18.79 -5.73
CA ILE A 88 -8.62 19.59 -4.68
C ILE A 88 -8.86 21.00 -5.20
N THR A 89 -10.11 21.28 -5.55
CA THR A 89 -10.55 22.65 -5.84
C THR A 89 -10.23 23.58 -4.66
N PRO A 90 -9.87 24.86 -4.90
CA PRO A 90 -9.52 25.81 -3.82
C PRO A 90 -10.57 25.91 -2.70
N SER A 91 -11.84 25.69 -3.05
CA SER A 91 -12.96 25.66 -2.10
C SER A 91 -12.97 24.42 -1.18
N MET A 92 -12.49 23.27 -1.66
CA MET A 92 -12.30 22.07 -0.85
C MET A 92 -11.09 22.19 0.07
N THR A 93 -9.97 22.77 -0.39
CA THR A 93 -8.81 23.06 0.48
C THR A 93 -9.20 23.96 1.64
N ALA A 94 -9.95 25.03 1.36
CA ALA A 94 -10.45 25.95 2.38
C ALA A 94 -11.41 25.25 3.38
N LYS A 95 -12.26 24.33 2.91
CA LYS A 95 -13.12 23.51 3.78
C LYS A 95 -12.34 22.51 4.63
N LEU A 96 -11.35 21.82 4.08
CA LEU A 96 -10.49 20.91 4.84
C LEU A 96 -9.69 21.67 5.92
N PHE A 97 -9.21 22.87 5.60
CA PHE A 97 -8.47 23.70 6.55
C PHE A 97 -9.38 24.21 7.69
N THR A 98 -10.61 24.64 7.36
CA THR A 98 -11.59 25.06 8.37
C THR A 98 -12.07 23.92 9.27
N LEU A 99 -12.08 22.68 8.76
CA LEU A 99 -12.40 21.48 9.53
C LEU A 99 -11.20 20.86 10.27
N ARG A 100 -10.02 21.49 10.25
CA ARG A 100 -8.76 20.96 10.81
C ARG A 100 -8.34 19.57 10.27
N LEU A 101 -8.78 19.24 9.06
CA LEU A 101 -8.42 18.00 8.35
C LEU A 101 -7.15 18.16 7.50
N SER A 102 -6.30 19.15 7.80
CA SER A 102 -5.08 19.43 7.03
C SER A 102 -4.10 18.25 6.98
N SER A 103 -4.19 17.30 7.93
CA SER A 103 -3.42 16.05 7.93
C SER A 103 -3.80 15.06 6.82
N PHE A 104 -4.95 15.24 6.17
CA PHE A 104 -5.35 14.45 5.00
C PHE A 104 -4.67 14.92 3.72
N ILE A 105 -4.16 16.15 3.69
CA ILE A 105 -3.39 16.70 2.57
C ILE A 105 -1.96 16.18 2.71
N GLN A 106 -1.66 15.07 2.03
CA GLN A 106 -0.31 14.52 1.94
C GLN A 106 0.25 14.79 0.54
N SER A 107 1.54 15.10 0.47
CA SER A 107 2.22 15.22 -0.82
C SER A 107 2.15 13.88 -1.56
N SER A 108 1.98 13.90 -2.89
CA SER A 108 1.94 12.69 -3.72
C SER A 108 3.16 11.81 -3.47
N PHE A 109 4.33 12.41 -3.20
CA PHE A 109 5.57 11.69 -2.86
C PHE A 109 5.45 10.83 -1.60
N ASP A 110 4.83 11.33 -0.54
CA ASP A 110 4.68 10.60 0.72
C ASP A 110 3.72 9.42 0.57
N LEU A 111 2.67 9.61 -0.22
CA LEU A 111 1.67 8.60 -0.49
C LEU A 111 2.22 7.47 -1.38
N TYR A 112 2.98 7.81 -2.42
CA TYR A 112 3.64 6.81 -3.27
C TYR A 112 4.78 6.08 -2.57
N SER A 113 5.52 6.76 -1.70
CA SER A 113 6.50 6.11 -0.83
C SER A 113 5.82 5.08 0.08
N GLN A 114 4.70 5.45 0.70
CA GLN A 114 3.90 4.53 1.51
C GLN A 114 3.35 3.38 0.66
N GLY A 115 2.74 3.63 -0.50
CA GLY A 115 2.27 2.60 -1.42
C GLY A 115 3.36 1.62 -1.83
N SER A 116 4.57 2.11 -2.12
CA SER A 116 5.73 1.31 -2.49
C SER A 116 6.21 0.41 -1.34
N ILE A 117 6.16 0.89 -0.10
CA ILE A 117 6.47 0.09 1.09
C ILE A 117 5.46 -1.06 1.24
N TRP A 118 4.17 -0.76 1.13
CA TRP A 118 3.12 -1.78 1.22
C TRP A 118 3.19 -2.82 0.09
N LEU A 119 3.55 -2.36 -1.11
CA LEU A 119 3.77 -3.25 -2.26
C LEU A 119 4.99 -4.15 -2.02
N SER A 120 6.05 -3.62 -1.41
CA SER A 120 7.24 -4.39 -1.04
C SER A 120 6.91 -5.52 -0.05
N TYR A 121 6.04 -5.27 0.93
CA TYR A 121 5.52 -6.33 1.81
C TYR A 121 4.67 -7.36 1.07
N SER A 122 3.91 -6.94 0.06
CA SER A 122 3.13 -7.85 -0.80
C SER A 122 4.04 -8.76 -1.65
N TYR A 123 5.14 -8.22 -2.18
CA TYR A 123 6.17 -9.05 -2.82
C TYR A 123 6.85 -10.00 -1.84
N LEU A 124 7.19 -9.54 -0.64
CA LEU A 124 7.82 -10.39 0.38
C LEU A 124 6.92 -11.56 0.77
N ILE A 125 5.63 -11.31 1.03
CA ILE A 125 4.69 -12.40 1.36
C ILE A 125 4.51 -13.34 0.17
N SER A 126 4.45 -12.83 -1.06
CA SER A 126 4.36 -13.65 -2.29
C SER A 126 5.58 -14.56 -2.48
N LEU A 127 6.79 -14.07 -2.16
CA LEU A 127 8.00 -14.89 -2.18
C LEU A 127 7.98 -15.97 -1.09
N VAL A 128 7.55 -15.60 0.12
CA VAL A 128 7.44 -16.54 1.24
C VAL A 128 6.39 -17.61 0.96
N THR A 129 5.21 -17.26 0.45
CA THR A 129 4.18 -18.22 0.05
C THR A 129 4.66 -19.12 -1.08
N GLY A 130 5.45 -18.60 -2.02
CA GLY A 130 6.09 -19.38 -3.07
C GLY A 130 7.06 -20.42 -2.52
N PHE A 131 7.93 -20.02 -1.57
CA PHE A 131 8.79 -20.96 -0.86
C PHE A 131 7.96 -22.03 -0.14
N MET A 132 6.96 -21.63 0.64
CA MET A 132 6.11 -22.56 1.39
C MET A 132 5.35 -23.53 0.48
N TYR A 133 4.90 -23.08 -0.69
CA TYR A 133 4.26 -23.93 -1.69
C TYR A 133 5.23 -25.00 -2.22
N MET A 134 6.48 -24.65 -2.55
CA MET A 134 7.49 -25.62 -3.01
C MET A 134 7.74 -26.74 -1.99
N PHE A 135 7.69 -26.42 -0.70
CA PHE A 135 7.86 -27.40 0.40
C PHE A 135 6.56 -28.09 0.82
N LYS A 136 5.46 -27.90 0.09
CA LYS A 136 4.12 -28.45 0.41
C LYS A 136 3.59 -28.02 1.79
N LEU A 137 4.01 -26.85 2.27
CA LEU A 137 3.57 -26.26 3.54
C LEU A 137 2.38 -25.32 3.39
N MET A 138 1.87 -25.14 2.16
CA MET A 138 0.77 -24.23 1.86
C MET A 138 -0.09 -24.74 0.70
N TYR A 139 -1.38 -24.44 0.74
CA TYR A 139 -2.26 -24.74 -0.38
C TYR A 139 -1.89 -23.95 -1.65
N PRO A 140 -1.92 -24.58 -2.84
CA PRO A 140 -1.55 -23.93 -4.10
C PRO A 140 -2.36 -22.68 -4.41
N TRP A 141 -3.66 -22.69 -4.09
CA TRP A 141 -4.56 -21.57 -4.38
C TRP A 141 -4.17 -20.29 -3.61
N VAL A 142 -3.62 -20.40 -2.40
CA VAL A 142 -3.16 -19.24 -1.60
C VAL A 142 -1.93 -18.62 -2.26
N PHE A 143 -1.01 -19.45 -2.76
CA PHE A 143 0.14 -18.98 -3.51
C PHE A 143 -0.28 -18.23 -4.79
N PHE A 144 -1.15 -18.82 -5.61
CA PHE A 144 -1.65 -18.15 -6.81
C PHE A 144 -2.40 -16.85 -6.48
N ALA A 145 -3.24 -16.85 -5.44
CA ALA A 145 -3.91 -15.64 -4.98
C ALA A 145 -2.92 -14.55 -4.57
N SER A 146 -1.83 -14.91 -3.87
CA SER A 146 -0.80 -13.96 -3.45
C SER A 146 -0.09 -13.30 -4.64
N ILE A 147 0.27 -14.07 -5.67
CA ILE A 147 0.87 -13.53 -6.89
C ILE A 147 -0.12 -12.65 -7.64
N THR A 148 -1.34 -13.13 -7.88
CA THR A 148 -2.36 -12.40 -8.63
C THR A 148 -2.67 -11.06 -7.97
N LEU A 149 -2.92 -11.03 -6.65
CA LEU A 149 -3.21 -9.79 -5.93
C LEU A 149 -2.01 -8.84 -5.90
N THR A 150 -0.79 -9.37 -5.77
CA THR A 150 0.43 -8.54 -5.83
C THR A 150 0.57 -7.88 -7.21
N LEU A 151 0.42 -8.64 -8.30
CA LEU A 151 0.52 -8.12 -9.66
C LEU A 151 -0.57 -7.09 -9.97
N ILE A 152 -1.83 -7.36 -9.59
CA ILE A 152 -2.91 -6.39 -9.74
C ILE A 152 -2.58 -5.10 -8.97
N SER A 153 -2.11 -5.22 -7.73
CA SER A 153 -1.76 -4.05 -6.92
C SER A 153 -0.60 -3.26 -7.52
N THR A 154 0.40 -3.93 -8.09
CA THR A 154 1.51 -3.29 -8.82
C THR A 154 0.98 -2.49 -10.01
N VAL A 155 0.14 -3.09 -10.85
CA VAL A 155 -0.42 -2.42 -12.03
C VAL A 155 -1.24 -1.20 -11.61
N LEU A 156 -2.11 -1.34 -10.61
CA LEU A 156 -2.92 -0.23 -10.11
C LEU A 156 -2.06 0.91 -9.57
N LEU A 157 -1.01 0.62 -8.81
CA LEU A 157 -0.10 1.64 -8.28
C LEU A 157 0.67 2.36 -9.40
N ILE A 158 1.14 1.63 -10.42
CA ILE A 158 1.84 2.24 -11.56
C ILE A 158 0.90 3.15 -12.34
N LEU A 159 -0.32 2.69 -12.66
CA LEU A 159 -1.30 3.50 -13.39
C LEU A 159 -1.68 4.78 -12.63
N ASP A 160 -1.79 4.70 -11.30
CA ASP A 160 -2.07 5.86 -10.44
C ASP A 160 -0.90 6.85 -10.38
N VAL A 161 0.35 6.36 -10.43
CA VAL A 161 1.54 7.22 -10.52
C VAL A 161 1.64 7.88 -11.90
N GLU A 162 1.40 7.13 -12.97
CA GLU A 162 1.46 7.63 -14.35
C GLU A 162 0.42 8.71 -14.61
N SER A 163 -0.81 8.53 -14.12
CA SER A 163 -1.88 9.52 -14.29
C SER A 163 -1.54 10.85 -13.63
N GLU A 164 -0.99 10.84 -12.42
CA GLU A 164 -0.53 12.04 -11.70
C GLU A 164 0.64 12.73 -12.42
N LEU A 165 1.60 11.96 -12.95
CA LEU A 165 2.73 12.52 -13.71
C LEU A 165 2.26 13.22 -15.00
N GLN A 166 1.28 12.66 -15.70
CA GLN A 166 0.71 13.28 -16.90
C GLN A 166 0.03 14.61 -16.59
N MET A 167 -0.73 14.70 -15.49
CA MET A 167 -1.41 15.93 -15.09
C MET A 167 -0.43 17.06 -14.75
N ARG A 168 0.67 16.75 -14.04
CA ARG A 168 1.71 17.74 -13.74
C ARG A 168 2.33 18.33 -15.00
N LYS A 169 2.66 17.46 -15.98
CA LYS A 169 3.24 17.88 -17.25
C LYS A 169 2.28 18.79 -18.05
N SER A 170 0.99 18.48 -18.07
CA SER A 170 -0.02 19.32 -18.72
C SER A 170 -0.21 20.68 -18.02
N GLY A 171 -0.10 20.73 -16.70
CA GLY A 171 -0.19 21.98 -15.93
C GLY A 171 1.01 22.90 -16.15
N GLU A 172 2.23 22.36 -16.20
CA GLU A 172 3.45 23.14 -16.49
C GLU A 172 3.42 23.73 -17.91
N ALA A 173 3.02 22.94 -18.92
CA ALA A 173 2.92 23.42 -20.30
C ALA A 173 1.94 24.61 -20.45
N ALA A 174 0.81 24.60 -19.74
CA ALA A 174 -0.14 25.70 -19.76
C ALA A 174 0.41 26.98 -19.08
N TYR A 175 1.30 26.84 -18.10
CA TYR A 175 1.88 27.97 -17.38
C TYR A 175 2.99 28.64 -18.22
N ASP A 176 3.81 27.86 -18.91
CA ASP A 176 4.83 28.38 -19.82
C ASP A 176 4.20 29.16 -20.98
N ASP A 177 3.14 28.64 -21.62
CA ASP A 177 2.39 29.35 -22.66
C ASP A 177 1.81 30.69 -22.14
N THR A 178 1.37 30.73 -20.88
CA THR A 178 0.81 31.96 -20.28
C THR A 178 1.90 32.96 -19.93
N ALA A 179 3.06 32.51 -19.45
CA ALA A 179 4.19 33.37 -19.14
C ALA A 179 4.77 34.00 -20.42
N GLU A 180 4.94 33.20 -21.48
CA GLU A 180 5.40 33.66 -22.79
C GLU A 180 4.42 34.68 -23.40
N PHE A 181 3.11 34.43 -23.31
CA PHE A 181 2.08 35.38 -23.74
C PHE A 181 2.11 36.71 -22.96
N LEU A 182 2.39 36.67 -21.65
CA LEU A 182 2.46 37.88 -20.81
C LEU A 182 3.74 38.68 -21.05
N GLU A 183 4.86 38.02 -21.38
CA GLU A 183 6.09 38.68 -21.79
C GLU A 183 5.94 39.38 -23.15
N ASP A 184 5.37 38.71 -24.15
CA ASP A 184 5.12 39.27 -25.49
C ASP A 184 4.16 40.49 -25.45
N ARG A 185 3.13 40.45 -24.60
CA ARG A 185 2.27 41.61 -24.35
C ARG A 185 2.98 42.77 -23.65
N ARG A 186 3.96 42.49 -22.80
CA ARG A 186 4.68 43.53 -22.07
C ARG A 186 5.67 44.26 -22.96
N GLU A 187 6.26 43.57 -23.94
CA GLU A 187 7.13 44.18 -24.95
C GLU A 187 6.34 45.02 -25.97
N SER A 188 5.15 44.57 -26.38
CA SER A 188 4.30 45.32 -27.34
C SER A 188 3.71 46.64 -26.79
N HIS A 189 3.70 46.86 -25.48
CA HIS A 189 3.27 48.11 -24.84
C HIS A 189 4.42 49.11 -24.57
N LEU A 190 5.67 48.76 -24.87
CA LEU A 190 6.86 49.60 -24.67
C LEU A 190 7.37 50.23 -25.98
N ILE A 191 6.63 50.12 -27.09
CA ILE A 191 6.93 50.73 -28.40
C ILE A 191 5.94 51.86 -28.69
#